data_AF-A0AAV5XPB3-F1
#
_entry.id   AF-A0AAV5XPB3-F1
#
_cell.length_a   1.000
_cell.length_b   1.000
_cell.length_c   1.000
_cell.angle_alpha   90.00
_cell.angle_beta   90.00
_cell.angle_gamma   90.00
#
_symmetry.space_group_name_H-M   'P 1'
#
loop_
_entity.id
_entity.type
_entity.pdbx_description
1 polymer ?
#
loop_
_entity_poly.entity_id
_entity_poly.type
_entity_poly.pdbx_seq_one_letter_code
_entity_poly.pdbx_strand_id
1 'polypeptide(L)'
;MRCAGCGHENPAAAKFCAECGARLGLMCPQCGAELPAGAKFCIECGHRMSAPETAPPAETAKPSAVPDFQSRLASYTPKHLAEKILTSRSALEGERRQVTVLFSDVAGFTPLAEKLDPEDVHRIMDRCFELITAEIHRFEGTINQYTGDGVMALFGAPIAHEDG
;
A
#
# COMPACT_ATOMS: atom_id res chain seq x y z
N MET A 1 37.06 -5.83 -8.27
CA MET A 1 36.97 -5.06 -7.01
C MET A 1 38.37 -4.90 -6.43
N ARG A 2 38.71 -3.71 -5.91
CA ARG A 2 40.03 -3.50 -5.31
C ARG A 2 40.05 -3.95 -3.85
N CYS A 3 41.09 -4.69 -3.47
CA CYS A 3 41.34 -5.05 -2.09
C CYS A 3 41.64 -3.79 -1.27
N ALA A 4 40.94 -3.58 -0.16
CA ALA A 4 41.20 -2.45 0.74
C ALA A 4 42.56 -2.57 1.47
N GLY A 5 43.12 -3.78 1.58
CA GLY A 5 44.40 -4.02 2.26
C GLY A 5 45.63 -3.76 1.38
N CYS A 6 45.65 -4.28 0.15
CA CYS A 6 46.82 -4.16 -0.74
C CYS A 6 46.55 -3.44 -2.08
N GLY A 7 45.31 -3.05 -2.35
CA GLY A 7 44.94 -2.39 -3.60
C GLY A 7 44.76 -3.31 -4.82
N HIS A 8 45.10 -4.60 -4.72
CA HIS A 8 45.00 -5.57 -5.82
C HIS A 8 43.60 -5.65 -6.41
N GLU A 9 43.51 -5.74 -7.73
CA GLU A 9 42.25 -5.89 -8.44
C GLU A 9 41.84 -7.37 -8.50
N ASN A 10 40.78 -7.71 -7.78
CA ASN A 10 40.26 -9.06 -7.67
C ASN A 10 38.95 -9.22 -8.48
N PRO A 11 38.64 -10.43 -8.98
CA PRO A 11 37.33 -10.73 -9.57
C PRO A 11 36.18 -10.39 -8.60
N ALA A 12 35.04 -9.95 -9.12
CA ALA A 12 33.89 -9.58 -8.28
C ALA A 12 33.33 -10.75 -7.44
N ALA A 13 33.57 -12.00 -7.84
CA ALA A 13 33.15 -13.18 -7.07
C ALA A 13 34.19 -13.64 -6.02
N ALA A 14 35.36 -13.00 -5.96
CA ALA A 14 36.44 -13.44 -5.07
C ALA A 14 36.10 -13.15 -3.60
N LYS A 15 36.14 -14.19 -2.74
CA LYS A 15 35.93 -14.07 -1.29
C LYS A 15 37.17 -13.56 -0.55
N PHE A 16 38.35 -13.80 -1.11
CA PHE A 16 39.65 -13.42 -0.57
C PHE A 16 40.50 -12.79 -1.67
N CYS A 17 41.44 -11.93 -1.28
CA CYS A 17 42.41 -11.34 -2.17
C CYS A 17 43.40 -12.42 -2.65
N ALA A 18 43.55 -12.57 -3.97
CA ALA A 18 44.48 -13.54 -4.56
C ALA A 18 45.95 -13.20 -4.29
N GLU A 19 46.27 -11.97 -3.89
CA GLU A 19 47.64 -11.52 -3.63
C GLU A 19 48.00 -11.55 -2.13
N CYS A 20 47.15 -10.99 -1.27
CA CYS A 20 47.47 -10.84 0.16
C CYS A 20 46.60 -11.70 1.10
N GLY A 21 45.62 -12.44 0.59
CA GLY A 21 44.73 -13.29 1.38
C GLY A 21 43.64 -12.56 2.20
N ALA A 22 43.57 -11.23 2.16
CA ALA A 22 42.55 -10.47 2.90
C ALA A 22 41.13 -10.79 2.43
N ARG A 23 40.17 -10.92 3.35
CA ARG A 23 38.76 -11.18 3.03
C ARG A 23 38.15 -9.95 2.34
N LEU A 24 37.48 -10.16 1.21
CA LEU A 24 36.95 -9.09 0.36
C LEU A 24 35.44 -8.86 0.53
N GLY A 25 34.75 -9.70 1.33
CA GLY A 25 33.32 -9.56 1.60
C GLY A 25 32.99 -8.32 2.43
N LEU A 26 31.87 -7.67 2.10
CA LEU A 26 31.31 -6.58 2.90
C LEU A 26 30.53 -7.18 4.06
N MET A 27 30.63 -6.65 5.28
CA MET A 27 29.72 -7.04 6.35
C MET A 27 28.56 -6.05 6.42
N CYS A 28 27.35 -6.57 6.55
CA CYS A 28 26.18 -5.73 6.77
C CYS A 28 26.32 -4.97 8.09
N PRO A 29 26.30 -3.62 8.11
CA PRO A 29 26.43 -2.85 9.34
C PRO A 29 25.21 -3.00 10.26
N GLN A 30 24.06 -3.43 9.71
CA GLN A 30 22.84 -3.61 10.50
C GLN A 30 22.77 -4.96 11.21
N CYS A 31 23.19 -6.06 10.58
CA CYS A 31 23.03 -7.41 11.15
C CYS A 31 24.31 -8.25 11.23
N GLY A 32 25.44 -7.74 10.71
CA GLY A 32 26.72 -8.45 10.72
C GLY A 32 26.85 -9.58 9.69
N ALA A 33 25.82 -9.84 8.87
CA ALA A 33 25.88 -10.87 7.83
C ALA A 33 26.98 -10.57 6.79
N GLU A 34 27.69 -11.60 6.35
CA GLU A 34 28.65 -11.48 5.25
C GLU A 34 27.91 -11.33 3.91
N LEU A 35 28.29 -10.31 3.16
CA LEU A 35 27.70 -9.99 1.88
C LEU A 35 28.70 -10.24 0.75
N PRO A 36 28.21 -10.77 -0.40
CA PRO A 36 29.01 -10.86 -1.60
C PRO A 36 29.43 -9.44 -2.05
N ALA A 37 30.55 -9.38 -2.74
CA ALA A 37 31.05 -8.10 -3.23
C ALA A 37 30.08 -7.43 -4.20
N GLY A 38 29.86 -6.13 -4.01
CA GLY A 38 28.93 -5.35 -4.84
C GLY A 38 27.45 -5.52 -4.48
N ALA A 39 27.13 -6.20 -3.37
CA ALA A 39 25.76 -6.27 -2.86
C ALA A 39 25.23 -4.86 -2.53
N LYS A 40 24.20 -4.43 -3.25
CA LYS A 40 23.49 -3.17 -2.98
C LYS A 40 22.58 -3.26 -1.75
N PHE A 41 22.17 -4.48 -1.40
CA PHE A 41 21.28 -4.81 -0.29
C PHE A 41 21.77 -6.06 0.45
N CYS A 42 21.49 -6.14 1.74
CA CYS A 42 21.76 -7.31 2.55
C CYS A 42 20.78 -8.44 2.23
N ILE A 43 21.30 -9.63 1.97
CA ILE A 43 20.49 -10.83 1.65
C ILE A 43 19.75 -11.41 2.86
N GLU A 44 20.20 -11.09 4.08
CA GLU A 44 19.59 -11.60 5.32
C GLU A 44 18.56 -10.61 5.92
N CYS A 45 18.89 -9.32 6.01
CA CYS A 45 18.03 -8.33 6.67
C CYS A 45 17.47 -7.23 5.76
N GLY A 46 17.83 -7.21 4.49
CA GLY A 46 17.36 -6.22 3.52
C GLY A 46 18.00 -4.82 3.62
N HIS A 47 18.94 -4.58 4.54
CA HIS A 47 19.62 -3.28 4.70
C HIS A 47 20.35 -2.85 3.42
N ARG A 48 20.22 -1.58 3.03
CA ARG A 48 20.88 -0.99 1.86
C ARG A 48 22.30 -0.53 2.20
N MET A 49 23.28 -0.79 1.33
CA MET A 49 24.73 -0.62 1.60
C MET A 49 25.39 0.62 0.90
N SER A 50 24.67 1.70 0.54
CA SER A 50 25.13 2.83 -0.34
C SER A 50 26.09 3.87 0.31
N ALA A 51 26.87 4.77 -0.37
CA ALA A 51 26.56 5.95 -1.28
C ALA A 51 27.87 6.80 -1.63
N PRO A 52 27.94 8.02 -2.29
CA PRO A 52 26.93 9.00 -2.78
C PRO A 52 27.17 9.67 -4.20
N GLU A 53 26.43 10.77 -4.45
CA GLU A 53 26.06 11.55 -5.67
C GLU A 53 27.15 12.17 -6.58
N THR A 54 26.85 12.31 -7.88
CA THR A 54 27.17 13.52 -8.68
C THR A 54 26.36 13.55 -9.99
N ALA A 55 25.35 14.43 -10.06
CA ALA A 55 24.95 15.25 -11.22
C ALA A 55 23.50 15.77 -11.04
N PRO A 56 23.19 16.94 -11.62
CA PRO A 56 23.13 18.30 -11.06
C PRO A 56 21.83 18.56 -10.28
N PRO A 57 21.60 19.76 -9.70
CA PRO A 57 20.30 20.12 -9.14
C PRO A 57 19.28 20.22 -10.29
N ALA A 58 18.62 19.11 -10.58
CA ALA A 58 17.40 19.11 -11.36
C ALA A 58 16.34 19.84 -10.53
N GLU A 59 16.02 21.03 -10.98
CA GLU A 59 14.87 21.84 -10.59
C GLU A 59 13.70 20.95 -10.17
N THR A 60 13.30 21.07 -8.90
CA THR A 60 11.96 20.80 -8.35
C THR A 60 11.02 19.96 -9.24
N ALA A 61 11.40 18.72 -9.52
CA ALA A 61 10.46 17.73 -10.00
C ALA A 61 9.67 17.28 -8.78
N LYS A 62 8.47 17.86 -8.62
CA LYS A 62 7.44 17.39 -7.68
C LYS A 62 7.46 15.85 -7.67
N PRO A 63 7.48 15.20 -6.49
CA PRO A 63 7.46 13.75 -6.44
C PRO A 63 6.28 13.24 -7.26
N SER A 64 6.62 12.40 -8.24
CA SER A 64 5.68 11.75 -9.14
C SER A 64 4.55 11.15 -8.31
N ALA A 65 3.33 11.58 -8.61
CA ALA A 65 2.17 11.39 -7.78
C ALA A 65 1.92 9.90 -7.50
N VAL A 66 2.17 9.49 -6.25
CA VAL A 66 1.21 8.61 -5.58
C VAL A 66 -0.15 9.25 -5.82
N PRO A 67 -1.17 8.55 -6.36
CA PRO A 67 -2.46 9.15 -6.66
C PRO A 67 -2.87 10.03 -5.48
N ASP A 68 -3.06 11.32 -5.77
CA ASP A 68 -3.29 12.35 -4.77
C ASP A 68 -4.33 11.84 -3.78
N PHE A 69 -4.08 12.04 -2.49
CA PHE A 69 -5.00 11.59 -1.45
C PHE A 69 -6.43 12.08 -1.73
N GLN A 70 -6.55 13.28 -2.33
CA GLN A 70 -7.80 13.81 -2.90
C GLN A 70 -8.42 12.92 -3.99
N SER A 71 -7.62 12.40 -4.91
CA SER A 71 -8.08 11.51 -5.99
C SER A 71 -8.57 10.17 -5.47
N ARG A 72 -7.93 9.62 -4.42
CA ARG A 72 -8.36 8.36 -3.76
C ARG A 72 -9.57 8.54 -2.84
N LEU A 73 -9.66 9.69 -2.17
CA LEU A 73 -10.86 10.07 -1.41
C LEU A 73 -12.04 10.26 -2.36
N ALA A 74 -11.85 10.99 -3.46
CA ALA A 74 -12.91 11.27 -4.41
C ALA A 74 -13.50 10.02 -5.07
N SER A 75 -12.73 8.93 -5.18
CA SER A 75 -13.23 7.67 -5.76
C SER A 75 -14.14 6.87 -4.82
N TYR A 76 -14.06 7.08 -3.49
CA TYR A 76 -14.82 6.29 -2.51
C TYR A 76 -15.60 7.13 -1.49
N THR A 77 -15.52 8.46 -1.53
CA THR A 77 -16.09 9.35 -0.51
C THR A 77 -17.04 10.39 -1.12
N PRO A 78 -18.31 10.45 -0.68
CA PRO A 78 -19.25 11.51 -1.05
C PRO A 78 -18.67 12.92 -0.87
N LYS A 79 -18.99 13.85 -1.79
CA LYS A 79 -18.37 15.20 -1.85
C LYS A 79 -18.37 15.97 -0.52
N HIS A 80 -19.45 15.88 0.24
CA HIS A 80 -19.60 16.56 1.52
C HIS A 80 -18.72 15.98 2.64
N LEU A 81 -18.36 14.70 2.55
CA LEU A 81 -17.43 14.04 3.47
C LEU A 81 -15.98 14.33 3.06
N ALA A 82 -15.69 14.33 1.75
CA ALA A 82 -14.39 14.71 1.20
C ALA A 82 -13.96 16.13 1.66
N GLU A 83 -14.89 17.09 1.64
CA GLU A 83 -14.63 18.47 2.10
C GLU A 83 -14.26 18.54 3.59
N LYS A 84 -14.93 17.77 4.45
CA LYS A 84 -14.63 17.69 5.90
C LYS A 84 -13.27 17.06 6.18
N ILE A 85 -12.86 16.08 5.38
CA ILE A 85 -11.57 15.36 5.56
C ILE A 85 -10.40 16.27 5.14
N LEU A 86 -10.58 17.01 4.05
CA LEU A 86 -9.56 17.95 3.54
C LEU A 86 -9.32 19.15 4.46
N THR A 87 -10.30 19.51 5.29
CA THR A 87 -10.13 20.55 6.31
C THR A 87 -9.45 20.04 7.59
N SER A 88 -9.29 18.73 7.76
CA SER A 88 -8.62 18.13 8.92
C SER A 88 -7.15 17.80 8.63
N ARG A 89 -6.23 18.32 9.46
CA ARG A 89 -4.77 18.11 9.32
C ARG A 89 -4.35 16.63 9.48
N SER A 90 -5.18 15.84 10.16
CA SER A 90 -5.01 14.41 10.45
C SER A 90 -5.07 13.51 9.21
N ALA A 91 -5.74 13.95 8.15
CA ALA A 91 -5.91 13.15 6.94
C ALA A 91 -4.62 13.06 6.07
N LEU A 92 -3.68 13.98 6.25
CA LEU A 92 -2.43 14.07 5.48
C LEU A 92 -1.28 13.20 6.02
N GLU A 93 -1.30 12.84 7.30
CA GLU A 93 -0.20 12.10 7.95
C GLU A 93 -0.45 10.59 8.09
N GLY A 94 -1.69 10.14 7.84
CA GLY A 94 -2.08 8.74 8.02
C GLY A 94 -2.15 8.38 9.50
N GLU A 95 -3.34 8.07 9.97
CA GLU A 95 -3.59 7.80 11.39
C GLU A 95 -4.05 6.35 11.59
N ARG A 96 -3.62 5.75 12.70
CA ARG A 96 -4.16 4.46 13.16
C ARG A 96 -5.46 4.73 13.90
N ARG A 97 -6.56 4.20 13.39
CA ARG A 97 -7.87 4.30 14.02
C ARG A 97 -8.52 2.93 14.16
N GLN A 98 -9.32 2.79 15.20
CA GLN A 98 -10.24 1.67 15.34
C GLN A 98 -11.40 1.91 14.37
N VAL A 99 -11.68 0.92 13.54
CA VAL A 99 -12.76 0.96 12.55
C VAL A 99 -13.62 -0.28 12.72
N THR A 100 -14.90 -0.16 12.35
CA THR A 100 -15.79 -1.31 12.25
C THR A 100 -16.00 -1.64 10.78
N VAL A 101 -15.80 -2.92 10.43
CA VAL A 101 -16.01 -3.44 9.08
C VAL A 101 -17.31 -4.24 9.06
N LEU A 102 -18.22 -3.88 8.16
CA LEU A 102 -19.46 -4.60 7.89
C LEU A 102 -19.31 -5.38 6.60
N PHE A 103 -19.64 -6.66 6.63
CA PHE A 103 -19.87 -7.49 5.46
C PHE A 103 -21.34 -7.83 5.37
N SER A 104 -21.95 -7.61 4.20
CA SER A 104 -23.33 -7.98 3.90
C SER A 104 -23.36 -8.74 2.58
N ASP A 105 -24.22 -9.74 2.49
CA ASP A 105 -24.37 -10.59 1.30
C ASP A 105 -25.86 -10.89 1.07
N VAL A 106 -26.27 -11.01 -0.20
CA VAL A 106 -27.66 -11.26 -0.57
C VAL A 106 -27.97 -12.75 -0.44
N ALA A 107 -28.78 -13.09 0.56
CA ALA A 107 -29.21 -14.47 0.77
C ALA A 107 -29.97 -15.01 -0.46
N GLY A 108 -29.53 -16.18 -0.95
CA GLY A 108 -30.19 -16.86 -2.06
C GLY A 108 -29.90 -16.25 -3.44
N PHE A 109 -28.82 -15.49 -3.59
CA PHE A 109 -28.39 -14.97 -4.88
C PHE A 109 -28.05 -16.07 -5.89
N THR A 110 -27.29 -17.11 -5.52
CA THR A 110 -26.89 -18.17 -6.47
C THR A 110 -28.09 -18.89 -7.10
N PRO A 111 -29.09 -19.37 -6.33
CA PRO A 111 -30.28 -19.98 -6.92
C PRO A 111 -31.16 -19.01 -7.73
N LEU A 112 -31.09 -17.71 -7.44
CA LEU A 112 -31.81 -16.66 -8.18
C LEU A 112 -31.14 -16.41 -9.54
N ALA A 113 -29.81 -16.30 -9.55
CA ALA A 113 -28.99 -16.06 -10.73
C ALA A 113 -29.03 -17.22 -11.75
N GLU A 114 -29.25 -18.46 -11.28
CA GLU A 114 -29.39 -19.63 -12.16
C GLU A 114 -30.76 -19.71 -12.84
N LYS A 115 -31.79 -19.06 -12.30
CA LYS A 115 -33.19 -19.21 -12.76
C LYS A 115 -33.71 -18.02 -13.56
N LEU A 116 -33.14 -16.85 -13.33
CA LEU A 116 -33.55 -15.61 -13.98
C LEU A 116 -32.59 -15.23 -15.09
N ASP A 117 -33.08 -14.43 -16.03
CA ASP A 117 -32.24 -13.81 -17.03
C ASP A 117 -31.24 -12.85 -16.33
N PRO A 118 -29.97 -12.76 -16.80
CA PRO A 118 -28.98 -11.85 -16.23
C PRO A 118 -29.45 -10.39 -16.10
N GLU A 119 -30.30 -9.90 -17.00
CA GLU A 119 -30.87 -8.56 -16.94
C GLU A 119 -31.83 -8.40 -15.73
N ASP A 120 -32.66 -9.40 -15.47
CA ASP A 120 -33.58 -9.41 -14.34
C ASP A 120 -32.84 -9.52 -13.01
N VAL A 121 -31.77 -10.32 -12.96
CA VAL A 121 -30.90 -10.46 -11.79
C VAL A 121 -30.22 -9.14 -11.48
N HIS A 122 -29.64 -8.46 -12.49
CA HIS A 122 -29.02 -7.15 -12.31
C HIS A 122 -30.01 -6.13 -11.76
N ARG A 123 -31.23 -6.05 -12.32
CA ARG A 123 -32.25 -5.12 -11.85
C ARG A 123 -32.62 -5.34 -10.37
N ILE A 124 -32.71 -6.60 -9.94
CA ILE A 124 -33.00 -6.93 -8.53
C ILE A 124 -31.81 -6.54 -7.66
N MET A 125 -30.59 -6.88 -8.07
CA MET A 125 -29.36 -6.59 -7.31
C MET A 125 -29.10 -5.10 -7.18
N ASP A 126 -29.28 -4.32 -8.25
CA ASP A 126 -29.16 -2.86 -8.23
C ASP A 126 -30.09 -2.27 -7.17
N ARG A 127 -31.35 -2.74 -7.13
CA ARG A 127 -32.31 -2.27 -6.14
C ARG A 127 -31.93 -2.66 -4.71
N CYS A 128 -31.41 -3.88 -4.51
CA CYS A 128 -30.91 -4.31 -3.20
C CYS A 128 -29.72 -3.46 -2.75
N PHE A 129 -28.75 -3.23 -3.63
CA PHE A 129 -27.57 -2.43 -3.33
C PHE A 129 -27.92 -0.97 -3.09
N GLU A 130 -28.88 -0.38 -3.80
CA GLU A 130 -29.38 0.97 -3.50
C GLU A 130 -29.88 1.09 -2.06
N LEU A 131 -30.68 0.12 -1.59
CA LEU A 131 -31.23 0.12 -0.24
C LEU A 131 -30.13 -0.08 0.82
N ILE A 132 -29.25 -1.05 0.60
CA ILE A 132 -28.10 -1.32 1.49
C ILE A 132 -27.20 -0.09 1.58
N THR A 133 -26.89 0.54 0.45
CA THR A 133 -26.05 1.74 0.36
C THR A 133 -26.69 2.92 1.07
N ALA A 134 -28.01 3.12 0.90
CA ALA A 134 -28.73 4.18 1.58
C ALA A 134 -28.65 4.03 3.11
N GLU A 135 -28.81 2.81 3.64
CA GLU A 135 -28.68 2.57 5.08
C GLU A 135 -27.24 2.72 5.58
N ILE A 136 -26.25 2.20 4.86
CA ILE A 136 -24.83 2.38 5.22
C ILE A 136 -24.50 3.88 5.35
N HIS A 137 -24.88 4.68 4.35
CA HIS A 137 -24.65 6.13 4.39
C HIS A 137 -25.48 6.85 5.46
N ARG A 138 -26.68 6.36 5.79
CA ARG A 138 -27.52 6.90 6.88
C ARG A 138 -26.81 6.83 8.23
N PHE A 139 -26.00 5.81 8.44
CA PHE A 139 -25.16 5.62 9.61
C PHE A 139 -23.71 6.09 9.40
N GLU A 140 -23.48 6.99 8.43
CA GLU A 140 -22.16 7.58 8.11
C GLU A 140 -21.08 6.55 7.75
N GLY A 141 -21.49 5.35 7.34
CA GLY A 141 -20.62 4.33 6.78
C GLY A 141 -20.21 4.66 5.35
N THR A 142 -19.06 4.12 4.95
CA THR A 142 -18.50 4.24 3.60
C THR A 142 -18.37 2.87 2.97
N ILE A 143 -18.88 2.71 1.74
CA ILE A 143 -18.68 1.47 0.98
C ILE A 143 -17.24 1.43 0.46
N ASN A 144 -16.50 0.39 0.83
CA ASN A 144 -15.15 0.17 0.35
C ASN A 144 -15.12 -0.67 -0.93
N GLN A 145 -15.95 -1.70 -1.02
CA GLN A 145 -16.05 -2.55 -2.21
C GLN A 145 -17.41 -3.25 -2.32
N TYR A 146 -17.80 -3.54 -3.56
CA TYR A 146 -18.82 -4.51 -3.90
C TYR A 146 -18.13 -5.84 -4.25
N THR A 147 -18.69 -6.98 -3.87
CA THR A 147 -18.11 -8.30 -4.08
C THR A 147 -19.20 -9.26 -4.55
N GLY A 148 -19.45 -9.29 -5.86
CA GLY A 148 -20.51 -10.11 -6.44
C GLY A 148 -21.88 -9.69 -5.93
N ASP A 149 -22.42 -10.48 -5.01
CA ASP A 149 -23.68 -10.32 -4.28
C ASP A 149 -23.55 -9.60 -2.93
N GLY A 150 -22.33 -9.29 -2.51
CA GLY A 150 -22.06 -8.65 -1.22
C GLY A 150 -21.49 -7.24 -1.28
N VAL A 151 -21.51 -6.57 -0.13
CA VAL A 151 -20.97 -5.23 0.12
C VAL A 151 -20.07 -5.27 1.35
N MET A 152 -18.92 -4.60 1.26
CA MET A 152 -18.06 -4.30 2.41
C MET A 152 -18.11 -2.81 2.71
N ALA A 153 -18.49 -2.47 3.94
CA ALA A 153 -18.55 -1.09 4.42
C ALA A 153 -17.66 -0.86 5.65
N LEU A 154 -17.20 0.37 5.79
CA LEU A 154 -16.35 0.84 6.86
C LEU A 154 -17.07 1.92 7.66
N PHE A 155 -16.99 1.84 8.97
CA PHE A 155 -17.46 2.86 9.91
C PHE A 155 -16.27 3.35 10.75
N GLY A 156 -16.19 4.66 11.00
CA GLY A 156 -15.03 5.29 11.65
C GLY A 156 -13.89 5.68 10.71
N ALA A 157 -14.06 5.46 9.40
CA ALA A 157 -13.19 5.96 8.34
C ALA A 157 -14.05 6.35 7.12
N PRO A 158 -13.85 7.54 6.52
CA PRO A 158 -12.83 8.56 6.82
C PRO A 158 -13.25 9.59 7.89
N ILE A 159 -14.49 9.55 8.37
CA ILE A 159 -14.99 10.45 9.43
C ILE A 159 -15.00 9.70 10.76
N ALA A 160 -14.51 10.36 11.80
CA ALA A 160 -14.44 9.81 13.15
C ALA A 160 -15.84 9.80 13.77
N HIS A 161 -16.23 8.65 14.33
CA HIS A 161 -17.21 8.59 15.40
C HIS A 161 -16.46 8.35 16.71
N GLU A 162 -16.66 9.22 17.70
CA GLU A 162 -16.04 9.13 19.02
C GLU A 162 -16.81 8.21 19.98
N ASP A 163 -17.82 7.48 19.51
CA ASP A 163 -18.59 6.57 20.35
C ASP A 163 -17.94 5.18 20.40
N GLY A 164 -16.87 5.05 21.19
CA GLY A 164 -16.17 3.80 21.50
C GLY A 164 -15.64 3.77 22.92
#